data_AF-T1AC35-F1
#
_entry.id   AF-T1AC35-F1
#
_cell.length_a   1.000
_cell.length_b   1.000
_cell.length_c   1.000
_cell.angle_alpha   90.00
_cell.angle_beta   90.00
_cell.angle_gamma   90.00
#
_symmetry.space_group_name_H-M   'P 1'
#
loop_
_entity.id
_entity.type
_entity.pdbx_description
1 polymer ?
#
loop_
_entity_poly.entity_id
_entity_poly.type
_entity_poly.pdbx_seq_one_letter_code
_entity_poly.pdbx_strand_id
1 'polypeptide(L)'
;VNPGDDTHPLTDIVKITSASSPHAHDFVDGLYRLIIRAGTYRAESIRVAEAAKAIENSQRDLNIAFMNELALIFDRLGLDTASVLKAAGTKWNFLSFKPGLVGGHCIGVDPYYLTY
;
A
#
# COMPACT_ATOMS: atom_id res chain seq x y z
N VAL A 1 7.33 -5.02 -0.69
CA VAL A 1 8.40 -5.02 -1.72
C VAL A 1 7.68 -5.19 -3.02
N ASN A 2 8.01 -4.39 -4.03
CA ASN A 2 7.37 -4.46 -5.34
C ASN A 2 8.36 -5.09 -6.32
N PRO A 3 7.97 -6.16 -7.03
CA PRO A 3 8.82 -6.72 -8.09
C PRO A 3 9.12 -5.66 -9.16
N GLY A 4 10.39 -5.53 -9.56
CA GLY A 4 10.83 -4.59 -10.59
C GLY A 4 10.88 -3.11 -10.15
N ASP A 5 10.78 -2.84 -8.85
CA ASP A 5 10.94 -1.49 -8.29
C ASP A 5 12.39 -1.27 -7.83
N ASP A 6 13.20 -0.70 -8.73
CA ASP A 6 14.60 -0.34 -8.44
C ASP A 6 14.71 0.96 -7.62
N THR A 7 13.62 1.72 -7.51
CA THR A 7 13.59 3.00 -6.79
C THR A 7 13.41 2.83 -5.29
N HIS A 8 12.74 1.75 -4.86
CA HIS A 8 12.52 1.43 -3.44
C HIS A 8 13.08 0.04 -3.11
N PRO A 9 14.41 -0.09 -3.00
CA PRO A 9 15.04 -1.37 -2.67
C PRO A 9 14.58 -1.86 -1.30
N LEU A 10 14.60 -3.18 -1.10
CA LEU A 10 14.16 -3.84 0.14
C LEU A 10 14.74 -3.18 1.40
N THR A 11 16.03 -2.84 1.36
CA THR A 11 16.82 -2.34 2.50
C THR A 11 16.38 -0.94 2.95
N ASP A 12 15.74 -0.16 2.08
CA ASP A 12 15.48 1.27 2.30
C ASP A 12 14.01 1.55 2.63
N ILE A 13 13.24 0.50 2.92
CA ILE A 13 11.84 0.58 3.32
C ILE A 13 11.72 0.03 4.74
N VAL A 14 11.16 0.82 5.67
CA VAL A 14 10.87 0.38 7.04
C VAL A 14 10.04 -0.91 7.01
N LYS A 15 10.42 -1.91 7.82
CA LYS A 15 9.66 -3.16 7.95
C LYS A 15 8.93 -3.26 9.27
N ILE A 16 7.66 -3.63 9.21
CA ILE A 16 6.90 -3.98 10.41
C ILE A 16 7.32 -5.38 10.86
N THR A 17 7.66 -5.53 12.14
CA THR A 17 7.97 -6.82 12.77
C THR A 17 7.00 -7.07 13.93
N SER A 18 6.59 -8.32 14.12
CA SER A 18 5.78 -8.77 15.26
C SER A 18 6.10 -10.23 15.56
N ALA A 19 5.77 -10.69 16.77
CA ALA A 19 5.91 -12.08 17.15
C ALA A 19 4.93 -12.45 18.29
N SER A 20 4.84 -13.75 18.58
CA SER A 20 3.94 -14.29 19.62
C SER A 20 4.50 -14.17 21.04
N SER A 21 5.80 -13.85 21.19
CA SER A 21 6.44 -13.61 22.48
C SER A 21 7.48 -12.49 22.38
N PRO A 22 7.84 -11.81 23.49
CA PRO A 22 8.84 -10.76 23.48
C PRO A 22 10.21 -11.24 22.97
N HIS A 23 10.66 -12.42 23.40
CA HIS A 23 11.94 -12.99 22.97
C HIS A 23 11.99 -13.27 21.47
N ALA A 24 10.91 -13.85 20.92
CA ALA A 24 10.80 -14.06 19.48
C ALA A 24 10.76 -12.74 18.71
N HIS A 25 10.12 -11.72 19.28
CA HIS A 25 10.06 -10.39 18.66
C HIS A 25 11.43 -9.75 18.58
N ASP A 26 12.22 -9.82 19.66
CA ASP A 26 13.61 -9.32 19.67
C ASP A 26 14.47 -10.03 18.63
N PHE A 27 14.34 -11.36 18.51
CA PHE A 27 15.08 -12.15 17.53
C PHE A 27 14.72 -11.76 16.09
N VAL A 28 13.43 -11.74 15.76
CA VAL A 28 12.95 -11.40 14.41
C VAL A 28 13.33 -9.96 14.06
N ASP A 29 13.13 -9.02 14.99
CA ASP A 29 13.50 -7.62 14.78
C ASP A 29 15.00 -7.46 14.56
N GLY A 30 15.82 -8.13 15.37
CA GLY A 30 17.27 -8.15 15.21
C GLY A 30 17.72 -8.72 13.87
N LEU A 31 17.10 -9.83 13.43
CA LEU A 31 17.40 -10.44 12.13
C LEU A 31 17.13 -9.48 10.97
N TYR A 32 15.97 -8.82 10.94
CA TYR A 32 15.65 -7.86 9.88
C TYR A 32 16.57 -6.64 9.92
N ARG A 33 16.92 -6.15 11.12
CA ARG A 33 17.85 -5.01 11.27
C ARG A 33 19.24 -5.26 10.69
N LEU A 34 19.65 -6.50 10.46
CA LEU A 34 20.93 -6.80 9.79
C LEU A 34 21.00 -6.26 8.36
N ILE A 35 19.87 -6.14 7.66
CA ILE A 35 19.82 -5.74 6.25
C ILE A 35 18.92 -4.53 5.97
N ILE A 36 17.96 -4.22 6.84
CA ILE A 36 17.03 -3.11 6.64
C ILE A 36 17.62 -1.81 7.19
N ARG A 37 18.30 -1.04 6.33
CA ARG A 37 18.90 0.27 6.64
C ARG A 37 17.90 1.31 7.12
N ALA A 38 16.69 1.30 6.56
CA ALA A 38 15.60 2.19 7.00
C ALA A 38 15.07 1.88 8.41
N GLY A 39 15.47 0.74 8.99
CA GLY A 39 15.03 0.28 10.29
C GLY A 39 13.73 -0.52 10.26
N THR A 40 13.30 -0.91 11.46
CA THR A 40 12.09 -1.71 11.66
C THR A 40 11.15 -1.01 12.64
N TYR A 41 9.85 -1.24 12.45
CA TYR A 41 8.79 -0.85 13.38
C TYR A 41 8.26 -2.09 14.09
N ARG A 42 8.41 -2.13 15.41
CA ARG A 42 7.93 -3.22 16.25
C ARG A 42 6.45 -3.00 16.55
N ALA A 43 5.58 -3.76 15.90
CA ALA A 43 4.14 -3.71 16.16
C ALA A 43 3.79 -4.37 17.50
N GLU A 44 2.76 -3.83 18.16
CA GLU A 44 2.32 -4.23 19.50
C GLU A 44 1.78 -5.67 19.55
N SER A 45 1.29 -6.19 18.43
CA SER A 45 0.84 -7.57 18.30
C SER A 45 0.87 -8.05 16.86
N ILE A 46 0.79 -9.38 16.66
CA ILE A 46 0.66 -9.99 15.33
C ILE A 46 -0.56 -9.42 14.60
N ARG A 47 -1.71 -9.32 15.29
CA ARG A 47 -2.95 -8.77 14.72
C ARG A 47 -2.77 -7.34 14.19
N VAL A 48 -2.04 -6.49 14.91
CA VAL A 48 -1.75 -5.12 14.45
C VAL A 48 -0.88 -5.14 13.20
N ALA A 49 0.14 -5.99 13.13
CA ALA A 49 0.99 -6.12 11.95
C ALA A 49 0.23 -6.64 10.73
N GLU A 50 -0.64 -7.64 10.91
CA GLU A 50 -1.48 -8.20 9.85
C GLU A 50 -2.50 -7.17 9.35
N ALA A 51 -3.19 -6.48 10.26
CA ALA A 51 -4.13 -5.42 9.92
C ALA A 51 -3.44 -4.28 9.16
N ALA A 52 -2.26 -3.85 9.61
CA ALA A 52 -1.47 -2.82 8.91
C ALA A 52 -1.18 -3.23 7.46
N LYS A 53 -0.88 -4.51 7.22
CA LYS A 53 -0.62 -5.00 5.86
C LYS A 53 -1.90 -5.04 5.01
N ALA A 54 -3.00 -5.52 5.58
CA ALA A 54 -4.29 -5.57 4.90
C ALA A 54 -4.77 -4.17 4.50
N ILE A 55 -4.69 -3.17 5.38
CA ILE A 55 -5.14 -1.80 5.05
C ILE A 55 -4.30 -1.16 3.94
N GLU A 56 -2.99 -1.44 3.86
CA GLU A 56 -2.11 -0.89 2.81
C GLU A 56 -2.61 -1.29 1.42
N ASN A 57 -2.95 -2.56 1.26
CA ASN A 57 -3.44 -3.10 -0.01
C ASN A 57 -4.89 -2.66 -0.29
N SER A 58 -5.75 -2.67 0.72
CA SER A 58 -7.15 -2.19 0.61
C SER A 58 -7.25 -0.72 0.25
N GLN A 59 -6.40 0.14 0.84
CA GLN A 59 -6.34 1.55 0.46
C GLN A 59 -5.98 1.70 -1.02
N ARG A 60 -5.00 0.94 -1.51
CA ARG A 60 -4.58 1.00 -2.91
C ARG A 60 -5.70 0.55 -3.85
N ASP A 61 -6.36 -0.56 -3.53
CA ASP A 61 -7.46 -1.11 -4.32
C ASP A 61 -8.64 -0.14 -4.43
N LEU A 62 -9.14 0.34 -3.28
CA LEU A 62 -10.25 1.29 -3.23
C LEU A 62 -9.97 2.57 -4.01
N ASN A 63 -8.74 3.10 -3.90
CA ASN A 63 -8.38 4.32 -4.65
C ASN A 63 -8.29 4.07 -6.16
N ILE A 64 -7.79 2.91 -6.60
CA ILE A 64 -7.79 2.56 -8.03
C ILE A 64 -9.22 2.38 -8.55
N ALA A 65 -10.08 1.69 -7.80
CA ALA A 65 -11.48 1.51 -8.14
C ALA A 65 -12.21 2.87 -8.27
N PHE A 66 -11.96 3.78 -7.32
CA PHE A 66 -12.50 5.14 -7.39
C PHE A 66 -12.01 5.89 -8.63
N MET A 67 -10.71 5.83 -8.95
CA MET A 67 -10.16 6.45 -10.16
C MET A 67 -10.74 5.86 -11.45
N ASN A 68 -10.97 4.55 -11.49
CA ASN A 68 -11.62 3.89 -12.62
C ASN A 68 -13.05 4.41 -12.83
N GLU A 69 -13.83 4.60 -11.76
CA GLU A 69 -15.18 5.15 -11.90
C GLU A 69 -15.19 6.62 -12.30
N LEU A 70 -14.28 7.43 -11.76
CA LEU A 70 -14.13 8.81 -12.22
C LEU A 70 -13.80 8.88 -13.71
N ALA A 71 -12.96 7.98 -14.22
CA ALA A 71 -12.65 7.95 -15.65
C ALA A 71 -13.91 7.72 -16.50
N LEU A 72 -14.80 6.80 -16.07
CA LEU A 72 -16.08 6.56 -16.74
C LEU A 72 -17.06 7.73 -16.62
N ILE A 73 -17.03 8.49 -15.51
CA ILE A 73 -17.84 9.70 -15.34
C ILE A 73 -17.33 10.82 -16.26
N PHE A 74 -16.02 11.05 -16.29
CA PHE A 74 -15.41 12.10 -17.10
C PHE A 74 -15.58 11.85 -18.60
N ASP A 75 -15.47 10.60 -19.04
CA ASP A 75 -15.77 10.21 -20.43
C ASP A 75 -17.20 10.62 -20.84
N ARG A 76 -18.20 10.32 -19.99
CA ARG A 76 -19.60 10.72 -20.23
C ARG A 76 -19.82 12.23 -20.22
N LEU A 77 -18.96 12.99 -19.54
CA LEU A 77 -18.99 14.46 -19.51
C LEU A 77 -18.15 15.10 -20.63
N GLY A 78 -17.47 14.31 -21.46
CA GLY A 78 -16.57 14.81 -22.51
C GLY A 78 -15.28 15.42 -21.95
N LEU A 79 -14.83 14.99 -20.78
CA LEU A 79 -13.63 15.46 -20.11
C LEU A 79 -12.50 14.42 -20.21
N ASP A 80 -11.30 14.87 -20.60
CA ASP A 80 -10.11 14.03 -20.55
C ASP A 80 -9.70 13.79 -19.08
N THR A 81 -9.71 12.52 -18.68
CA THR A 81 -9.36 12.09 -17.31
C THR A 81 -7.95 12.54 -16.94
N ALA A 82 -6.99 12.46 -17.87
CA ALA A 82 -5.61 12.84 -17.58
C ALA A 82 -5.49 14.35 -17.29
N SER A 83 -6.20 15.19 -18.06
CA SER A 83 -6.28 16.62 -17.84
C SER A 83 -6.91 16.97 -16.49
N VAL A 84 -8.00 16.31 -16.11
CA VAL A 84 -8.65 16.50 -14.80
C VAL A 84 -7.71 16.12 -13.66
N LEU A 85 -7.06 14.96 -13.74
CA LEU A 85 -6.12 14.50 -12.71
C LEU A 85 -4.88 15.40 -12.61
N LYS A 86 -4.38 15.93 -13.73
CA LYS A 86 -3.29 16.91 -13.76
C LYS A 86 -3.67 18.20 -13.04
N ALA A 87 -4.90 18.69 -13.26
CA ALA A 87 -5.41 19.87 -12.57
C ALA A 87 -5.60 19.61 -11.06
N ALA A 88 -6.20 18.48 -10.68
CA ALA A 88 -6.39 18.09 -9.28
C ALA A 88 -5.05 17.90 -8.54
N GLY A 89 -4.05 17.32 -9.20
CA GLY A 89 -2.69 17.11 -8.68
C GLY A 89 -1.92 18.38 -8.35
N THR A 90 -2.42 19.57 -8.70
CA THR A 90 -1.85 20.85 -8.23
C THR A 90 -2.11 21.13 -6.75
N LYS A 91 -3.03 20.40 -6.10
CA LYS A 91 -3.38 20.61 -4.70
C LYS A 91 -2.49 19.77 -3.79
N TRP A 92 -2.01 20.39 -2.72
CA TRP A 92 -1.06 19.78 -1.76
C TRP A 92 -1.58 18.50 -1.09
N ASN A 93 -2.91 18.37 -0.96
CA ASN A 93 -3.57 17.24 -0.33
C ASN A 93 -4.13 16.22 -1.32
N PHE A 94 -3.88 16.39 -2.63
CA PHE A 94 -4.36 15.44 -3.63
C PHE A 94 -3.42 14.22 -3.70
N LEU A 95 -3.97 13.04 -3.42
CA LEU A 95 -3.24 11.79 -3.55
C LEU A 95 -3.32 11.32 -5.01
N SER A 96 -2.17 11.25 -5.68
CA SER A 96 -2.08 11.03 -7.13
C SER A 96 -2.25 9.57 -7.53
N PHE A 97 -3.43 9.01 -7.28
CA PHE A 97 -3.84 7.73 -7.84
C PHE A 97 -4.25 7.88 -9.31
N LYS A 98 -4.18 6.78 -10.07
CA LYS A 98 -4.53 6.74 -11.49
C LYS A 98 -5.46 5.56 -11.77
N PRO A 99 -6.36 5.67 -12.76
CA PRO A 99 -7.13 4.53 -13.22
C PRO A 99 -6.18 3.46 -13.79
N GLY A 100 -6.57 2.20 -13.67
CA GLY A 100 -5.77 1.07 -14.08
C GLY A 100 -6.41 -0.27 -13.72
N LEU A 101 -5.87 -1.34 -14.31
CA LEU A 101 -6.25 -2.69 -13.94
C LEU A 101 -5.62 -3.07 -12.60
N VAL A 102 -6.40 -3.71 -11.75
CA VAL A 102 -5.90 -4.32 -10.51
C VAL A 102 -5.56 -5.78 -10.82
N GLY A 103 -4.32 -6.16 -10.54
CA GLY A 103 -3.82 -7.51 -10.75
C GLY A 103 -2.85 -7.95 -9.66
N GLY A 104 -2.24 -9.13 -9.84
CA GLY A 104 -1.36 -9.75 -8.86
C GLY A 104 -2.11 -10.52 -7.76
N HIS A 105 -1.36 -11.17 -6.87
CA HIS A 105 -1.90 -12.14 -5.93
C HIS A 105 -2.54 -11.53 -4.66
N CYS A 106 -2.31 -10.24 -4.38
CA CYS A 106 -2.64 -9.66 -3.07
C CYS A 106 -3.69 -8.55 -3.14
N ILE A 107 -3.58 -7.60 -4.07
CA ILE A 107 -4.40 -6.37 -4.03
C ILE A 107 -5.90 -6.68 -4.16
N GLY A 108 -6.27 -7.64 -5.02
CA GLY A 108 -7.68 -8.05 -5.17
C GLY A 108 -8.16 -9.07 -4.13
N VAL A 109 -7.32 -9.54 -3.20
CA VAL A 109 -7.68 -10.58 -2.21
C VAL A 109 -7.70 -10.01 -0.80
N ASP A 110 -6.70 -9.21 -0.44
CA ASP A 110 -6.52 -8.68 0.90
C ASP A 110 -7.73 -7.89 1.46
N PRO A 111 -8.49 -7.11 0.64
CA PRO A 111 -9.69 -6.44 1.12
C PRO A 111 -10.75 -7.38 1.67
N TYR A 112 -10.84 -8.62 1.17
CA TYR A 112 -11.83 -9.58 1.62
C TYR A 112 -11.60 -10.06 3.06
N TYR A 113 -10.35 -10.06 3.56
CA TYR A 113 -10.05 -10.38 4.96
C TYR A 113 -10.56 -9.33 5.96
N LEU A 114 -10.99 -8.16 5.47
CA LEU A 114 -11.55 -7.09 6.32
C LEU A 114 -13.08 -7.05 6.29
N THR A 115 -13.72 -7.82 5.41
CA THR A 115 -15.18 -7.79 5.22
C THR A 115 -15.91 -8.96 5.85
N TYR A 116 -15.20 -10.02 6.27
CA TYR A 116 -15.74 -11.25 6.87
C TYR A 116 -14.97 -11.61 8.13
#